data_AF-A0A352W6C8-F1
#
_entry.id   AF-A0A352W6C8-F1
#
_cell.length_a   1.000
_cell.length_b   1.000
_cell.length_c   1.000
_cell.angle_alpha   90.00
_cell.angle_beta   90.00
_cell.angle_gamma   90.00
#
_symmetry.space_group_name_H-M   'P 1'
#
loop_
_entity.id
_entity.type
_entity.pdbx_description
1 polymer ?
#
loop_
_entity_poly.entity_id
_entity_poly.type
_entity_poly.pdbx_seq_one_letter_code
_entity_poly.pdbx_strand_id
1 'polypeptide(L)'
;GKDTTTGHWEIAGLILDQPFPVYPKGFPEDLLAKFTSVIGREIIGNEVASGTEIIMRLGDEHVKTGKPIVYTSADSVFQIAAHEDVITVDELYKISAMARALLTGEHAVGRVIARPFSGSSGN
;
A
#
# COMPACT_ATOMS: atom_id res chain seq x y z
N GLY A 1 -8.54 -0.76 27.94
CA GLY A 1 -7.37 0.15 27.97
C GLY A 1 -7.64 1.26 26.98
N LYS A 2 -7.27 2.50 27.33
CA LYS A 2 -7.46 3.72 26.54
C LYS A 2 -6.98 3.55 25.08
N ASP A 3 -7.89 3.60 24.10
CA ASP A 3 -7.59 3.99 22.71
C ASP A 3 -8.87 4.48 22.02
N THR A 4 -8.83 5.72 21.54
CA THR A 4 -9.99 6.55 21.16
C THR A 4 -10.32 6.44 19.66
N THR A 5 -10.35 5.23 19.11
CA THR A 5 -10.71 5.02 17.68
C THR A 5 -11.77 3.94 17.46
N THR A 6 -12.19 3.23 18.50
CA THR A 6 -13.23 2.18 18.40
C THR A 6 -14.66 2.74 18.28
N GLY A 7 -14.88 4.02 18.58
CA GLY A 7 -16.22 4.57 18.85
C GLY A 7 -17.10 4.98 17.66
N HIS A 8 -16.68 4.84 16.39
CA HIS A 8 -17.45 5.39 15.25
C HIS A 8 -18.13 4.36 14.34
N TRP A 9 -17.84 3.06 14.48
CA TRP A 9 -18.33 2.03 13.56
C TRP A 9 -19.42 1.10 14.13
N GLU A 10 -19.68 1.14 15.45
CA GLU A 10 -20.74 0.33 16.07
C GLU A 10 -22.16 0.91 15.88
N ILE A 11 -22.28 2.18 15.47
CA ILE A 11 -23.60 2.86 15.34
C ILE A 11 -24.39 2.36 14.12
N ALA A 12 -23.76 1.67 13.16
CA ALA A 12 -24.41 1.25 11.91
C ALA A 12 -24.84 -0.24 11.84
N GLY A 13 -24.68 -1.02 12.92
CA GLY A 13 -25.24 -2.38 13.01
C GLY A 13 -24.61 -3.44 12.09
N LEU A 14 -23.52 -3.14 11.40
CA LEU A 14 -22.73 -4.14 10.68
C LEU A 14 -21.65 -4.68 11.62
N ILE A 15 -21.94 -5.80 12.26
CA ILE A 15 -20.92 -6.63 12.90
C ILE A 15 -20.01 -7.13 11.78
N LEU A 16 -18.83 -6.51 11.63
CA LEU A 16 -17.75 -7.11 10.87
C LEU A 16 -17.33 -8.36 11.65
N ASP A 17 -17.80 -9.53 11.22
CA ASP A 17 -17.47 -10.83 11.83
C ASP A 17 -15.95 -11.09 11.88
N GLN A 18 -15.17 -10.40 11.04
CA GLN A 18 -13.71 -10.45 11.06
C GLN A 18 -13.08 -9.06 11.00
N PRO A 19 -12.08 -8.78 11.86
CA PRO A 19 -11.29 -7.56 11.77
C PRO A 19 -10.44 -7.58 10.50
N PHE A 20 -10.25 -6.41 9.89
CA PHE A 20 -9.38 -6.29 8.73
C PHE A 20 -7.92 -6.67 9.06
N PRO A 21 -7.21 -7.40 8.18
CA PRO A 21 -5.85 -7.86 8.44
C PRO A 21 -4.86 -6.69 8.47
N VAL A 22 -3.92 -6.73 9.42
CA VAL A 22 -2.81 -5.78 9.53
C VAL A 22 -1.48 -6.49 9.30
N TYR A 23 -0.47 -5.74 8.87
CA TYR A 23 0.81 -6.29 8.40
C TYR A 23 2.00 -5.61 9.08
N PRO A 24 2.21 -5.82 10.40
CA PRO A 24 3.25 -5.13 11.17
C PRO A 24 4.69 -5.48 10.73
N LYS A 25 4.86 -6.55 9.94
CA LYS A 25 6.14 -7.00 9.38
C LYS A 25 6.17 -6.92 7.85
N GLY A 26 5.25 -6.16 7.26
CA GLY A 26 5.00 -6.18 5.82
C GLY A 26 4.11 -7.34 5.39
N PHE A 27 3.79 -7.34 4.10
CA PHE A 27 3.00 -8.35 3.42
C PHE A 27 3.79 -9.65 3.23
N PRO A 28 3.12 -10.81 3.27
CA PRO A 28 3.72 -12.11 2.97
C PRO A 28 4.36 -12.16 1.58
N GLU A 29 5.45 -12.90 1.45
CA GLU A 29 6.18 -13.03 0.19
C GLU A 29 5.34 -13.64 -0.93
N ASP A 30 4.45 -14.58 -0.62
CA ASP A 30 3.60 -15.21 -1.64
C ASP A 30 2.56 -14.23 -2.21
N LEU A 31 2.02 -13.34 -1.36
CA LEU A 31 1.13 -12.26 -1.78
C LEU A 31 1.87 -11.27 -2.69
N LEU A 32 3.09 -10.89 -2.32
CA LEU A 32 3.91 -9.99 -3.13
C LEU A 32 4.36 -10.63 -4.44
N ALA A 33 4.72 -11.92 -4.45
CA ALA A 33 5.05 -12.64 -5.67
C ALA A 33 3.86 -12.71 -6.64
N LYS A 34 2.63 -12.91 -6.13
CA LYS A 34 1.42 -12.81 -6.96
C LYS A 34 1.22 -11.38 -7.48
N PHE A 35 1.42 -10.38 -6.61
CA PHE A 35 1.27 -8.98 -6.99
C PHE A 35 2.26 -8.57 -8.08
N THR A 36 3.56 -8.85 -7.92
CA THR A 36 4.62 -8.55 -8.90
C THR A 36 4.38 -9.24 -10.23
N SER A 37 3.90 -10.50 -10.20
CA SER A 37 3.52 -11.25 -11.39
C SER A 37 2.38 -10.58 -12.16
N VAL A 38 1.32 -10.14 -11.46
CA VAL A 38 0.14 -9.50 -12.08
C VAL A 38 0.49 -8.14 -12.67
N ILE A 39 1.30 -7.33 -11.99
CA ILE A 39 1.67 -5.99 -12.47
C ILE A 39 2.82 -6.01 -13.49
N GLY A 40 3.50 -7.16 -13.64
CA GLY A 40 4.64 -7.33 -14.54
C GLY A 40 5.87 -6.51 -14.14
N ARG A 41 6.01 -6.16 -12.85
CA ARG A 41 7.08 -5.31 -12.32
C ARG A 41 7.50 -5.79 -10.93
N GLU A 42 8.79 -5.70 -10.63
CA GLU A 42 9.29 -5.87 -9.27
C GLU A 42 8.91 -4.67 -8.38
N ILE A 43 8.89 -4.87 -7.07
CA ILE A 43 8.56 -3.86 -6.06
C ILE A 43 9.76 -3.62 -5.13
N ILE A 44 9.74 -2.49 -4.43
CA ILE A 44 10.65 -2.18 -3.32
C ILE A 44 9.85 -1.76 -2.06
N GLY A 45 10.48 -1.86 -0.89
CA GLY A 45 9.85 -1.55 0.40
C GLY A 45 9.37 -2.80 1.14
N ASN A 46 8.06 -2.97 1.20
CA ASN A 46 7.38 -3.96 2.04
C ASN A 46 7.62 -3.80 3.55
N GLU A 47 7.44 -2.57 4.04
CA GLU A 47 7.58 -2.26 5.47
C GLU A 47 6.44 -1.38 5.97
N VAL A 48 6.32 -1.29 7.30
CA VAL A 48 5.45 -0.31 7.96
C VAL A 48 6.18 1.02 7.95
N ALA A 49 5.60 2.03 7.30
CA ALA A 49 6.21 3.36 7.22
C ALA A 49 5.17 4.45 7.00
N SER A 50 5.55 5.69 7.32
CA SER A 50 4.79 6.86 6.85
C SER A 50 5.05 7.10 5.36
N GLY A 51 4.09 7.71 4.66
CA GLY A 51 4.25 8.03 3.22
C GLY A 51 5.43 8.95 2.94
N THR A 52 5.66 9.95 3.81
CA THR A 52 6.81 10.86 3.66
C THR A 52 8.13 10.13 3.87
N GLU A 53 8.24 9.30 4.91
CA GLU A 53 9.47 8.57 5.22
C GLU A 53 9.87 7.57 4.12
N ILE A 54 8.91 6.75 3.66
CA ILE A 54 9.20 5.73 2.65
C ILE A 54 9.58 6.36 1.31
N ILE A 55 8.94 7.47 0.92
CA ILE A 55 9.27 8.21 -0.30
C ILE A 55 10.65 8.86 -0.17
N MET A 56 11.00 9.43 0.99
CA MET A 56 12.35 9.97 1.21
C MET A 56 13.44 8.89 1.14
N ARG A 57 13.17 7.67 1.62
CA ARG A 57 14.15 6.58 1.65
C ARG A 57 14.29 5.86 0.31
N LEU A 58 13.18 5.62 -0.38
CA LEU A 58 13.11 4.73 -1.56
C LEU A 58 12.72 5.46 -2.85
N GLY A 59 12.42 6.76 -2.80
CA GLY A 59 12.00 7.55 -3.97
C GLY A 59 13.06 7.56 -5.08
N ASP A 60 14.33 7.77 -4.73
CA ASP A 60 15.44 7.73 -5.71
C ASP A 60 15.61 6.35 -6.35
N GLU A 61 15.50 5.29 -5.54
CA GLU A 61 15.59 3.93 -6.05
C GLU A 61 14.41 3.61 -6.97
N HIS A 62 13.20 4.03 -6.61
CA HIS A 62 12.02 3.94 -7.47
C HIS A 62 12.26 4.67 -8.80
N VAL A 63 12.75 5.91 -8.77
CA VAL A 63 12.99 6.69 -9.99
C VAL A 63 14.05 6.04 -10.87
N LYS A 64 15.10 5.47 -10.27
CA LYS A 64 16.18 4.79 -10.99
C LYS A 64 15.76 3.45 -11.59
N THR A 65 14.89 2.70 -10.92
CA THR A 65 14.58 1.30 -11.27
C THR A 65 13.21 1.10 -11.91
N GLY A 66 12.28 2.06 -11.74
CA GLY A 66 10.88 1.93 -12.16
C GLY A 66 10.03 1.02 -11.26
N LYS A 67 10.59 0.50 -10.15
CA LYS A 67 9.91 -0.43 -9.22
C LYS A 67 8.98 0.34 -8.28
N PRO A 68 7.65 0.16 -8.32
CA PRO A 68 6.76 0.85 -7.39
C PRO A 68 7.08 0.51 -5.92
N ILE A 69 6.89 1.49 -5.05
CA ILE A 69 7.14 1.36 -3.61
C ILE A 69 5.87 0.83 -2.96
N VAL A 70 5.95 -0.36 -2.35
CA VAL A 70 4.83 -0.94 -1.60
C VAL A 70 5.10 -0.79 -0.12
N TYR A 71 4.12 -0.32 0.64
CA TYR A 71 4.23 -0.19 2.09
C TYR A 71 2.86 -0.24 2.77
N THR A 72 2.87 -0.38 4.09
CA THR A 72 1.66 -0.41 4.93
C THR A 72 1.79 0.52 6.13
N SER A 73 0.75 0.61 6.95
CA SER A 73 0.74 1.38 8.19
C SER A 73 0.26 0.52 9.36
N ALA A 74 0.02 1.14 10.51
CA ALA A 74 -0.63 0.47 11.64
C ALA A 74 -2.09 0.06 11.33
N ASP A 75 -2.71 0.69 10.33
CA ASP A 75 -4.05 0.36 9.86
C ASP A 75 -4.02 -0.72 8.77
N SER A 76 -5.17 -1.34 8.52
CA SER A 76 -5.34 -2.28 7.41
C SER A 76 -5.37 -1.58 6.05
N VAL A 77 -4.19 -1.27 5.52
CA VAL A 77 -4.01 -0.60 4.23
C VAL A 77 -2.88 -1.20 3.40
N PHE A 78 -3.06 -1.18 2.08
CA PHE A 78 -2.01 -1.46 1.09
C PHE A 78 -1.74 -0.18 0.30
N GLN A 79 -0.53 0.36 0.41
CA GLN A 79 -0.18 1.64 -0.21
C GLN A 79 0.87 1.42 -1.29
N ILE A 80 0.68 2.08 -2.43
CA ILE A 80 1.61 2.02 -3.56
C ILE A 80 2.03 3.44 -3.90
N ALA A 81 3.30 3.77 -3.70
CA ALA A 81 3.87 5.05 -4.08
C ALA A 81 4.69 4.94 -5.36
N ALA A 82 4.54 5.94 -6.23
CA ALA A 82 5.31 6.04 -7.47
C ALA A 82 5.44 7.50 -7.92
N HIS A 83 6.59 7.81 -8.52
CA HIS A 83 6.84 9.11 -9.12
C HIS A 83 6.07 9.23 -10.43
N GLU A 84 5.34 10.32 -10.63
CA GLU A 84 4.41 10.47 -11.76
C GLU A 84 5.08 10.43 -13.14
N ASP A 85 6.34 10.88 -13.24
CA ASP A 85 7.14 10.80 -14.48
C ASP A 85 7.64 9.37 -14.79
N VAL A 86 7.54 8.43 -13.85
CA VAL A 86 8.05 7.05 -13.98
C VAL A 86 6.91 6.06 -14.10
N ILE A 87 5.89 6.22 -13.26
CA ILE A 87 4.61 5.52 -13.36
C ILE A 87 3.53 6.60 -13.35
N THR A 88 2.90 6.78 -14.51
CA THR A 88 1.81 7.76 -14.65
C THR A 88 0.70 7.48 -13.65
N VAL A 89 -0.01 8.53 -13.24
CA VAL A 89 -1.14 8.41 -12.31
C VAL A 89 -2.17 7.37 -12.79
N ASP A 90 -2.47 7.34 -14.09
CA ASP A 90 -3.38 6.35 -14.69
C ASP A 90 -2.86 4.92 -14.58
N GLU A 91 -1.56 4.71 -14.77
CA GLU A 91 -0.94 3.40 -14.58
C GLU A 91 -0.94 3.00 -13.10
N LEU A 92 -0.64 3.93 -12.20
CA LEU A 92 -0.68 3.69 -10.76
C LEU A 92 -2.10 3.32 -10.27
N TYR A 93 -3.15 3.90 -10.86
CA TYR A 93 -4.53 3.49 -10.60
C TYR A 93 -4.83 2.09 -11.11
N LYS A 94 -4.33 1.71 -12.29
CA LYS A 94 -4.47 0.33 -12.78
C LYS A 94 -3.77 -0.67 -11.85
N ILE A 95 -2.57 -0.36 -11.40
CA ILE A 95 -1.81 -1.16 -10.43
C ILE A 95 -2.60 -1.29 -9.11
N SER A 96 -3.18 -0.20 -8.63
CA SER A 96 -3.99 -0.19 -7.40
C SER A 96 -5.27 -1.02 -7.54
N ALA A 97 -5.92 -0.99 -8.71
CA ALA A 97 -7.08 -1.83 -9.00
C ALA A 97 -6.70 -3.32 -9.04
N MET A 98 -5.56 -3.67 -9.63
CA MET A 98 -5.02 -5.03 -9.61
C MET A 98 -4.71 -5.50 -8.18
N ALA A 99 -4.09 -4.64 -7.35
CA ALA A 99 -3.87 -4.93 -5.93
C ALA A 99 -5.20 -5.18 -5.20
N ARG A 100 -6.22 -4.34 -5.41
CA ARG A 100 -7.54 -4.49 -4.77
C ARG A 100 -8.22 -5.81 -5.15
N ALA A 101 -8.07 -6.26 -6.40
CA ALA A 101 -8.60 -7.53 -6.86
C ALA A 101 -7.87 -8.74 -6.24
N LEU A 102 -6.57 -8.60 -5.95
CA LEU A 102 -5.76 -9.63 -5.29
C LEU A 102 -6.02 -9.70 -3.78
N LEU A 103 -6.25 -8.55 -3.13
CA LEU A 103 -6.44 -8.40 -1.69
C LEU A 103 -7.87 -8.77 -1.28
N THR A 104 -8.13 -10.07 -1.25
CA THR A 104 -9.40 -10.71 -0.88
C THR A 104 -9.18 -11.83 0.13
N GLY A 105 -10.26 -12.35 0.73
CA GLY A 105 -10.17 -13.41 1.74
C GLY A 105 -9.35 -12.99 2.95
N GLU A 106 -8.35 -13.81 3.33
CA GLU A 106 -7.44 -13.52 4.46
C GLU A 106 -6.61 -12.24 4.26
N HIS A 107 -6.43 -11.80 3.01
CA HIS A 107 -5.70 -10.59 2.66
C HIS A 107 -6.61 -9.39 2.37
N ALA A 108 -7.88 -9.44 2.74
CA ALA A 108 -8.85 -8.38 2.48
C ALA A 108 -8.57 -7.12 3.30
N VAL A 109 -7.56 -6.34 2.94
CA VAL A 109 -7.27 -5.07 3.59
C VAL A 109 -8.43 -4.08 3.44
N GLY A 110 -8.57 -3.19 4.42
CA GLY A 110 -9.60 -2.17 4.42
C GLY A 110 -9.51 -1.23 3.21
N ARG A 111 -8.29 -0.79 2.84
CA ARG A 111 -8.09 0.13 1.71
C ARG A 111 -6.83 -0.16 0.91
N VAL A 112 -6.90 0.07 -0.40
CA VAL A 112 -5.75 0.20 -1.30
C VAL A 112 -5.60 1.66 -1.68
N ILE A 113 -4.40 2.23 -1.56
CA ILE A 113 -4.17 3.66 -1.73
C ILE A 113 -3.04 3.88 -2.75
N ALA A 114 -3.38 4.53 -3.86
CA ALA A 114 -2.40 5.11 -4.78
C ALA A 114 -1.80 6.37 -4.16
N ARG A 115 -0.47 6.45 -4.14
CA ARG A 115 0.31 7.57 -3.60
C ARG A 115 1.24 8.12 -4.69
N PRO A 116 0.69 8.80 -5.71
CA PRO A 116 1.55 9.49 -6.65
C PRO A 116 2.35 10.56 -5.91
N PHE A 117 3.60 10.72 -6.32
CA PHE A 117 4.44 11.82 -5.85
C PHE A 117 5.19 12.44 -7.01
N SER A 118 5.61 13.68 -6.81
CA SER A 118 6.37 14.47 -7.78
C SER A 118 7.54 15.15 -7.08
N GLY A 119 8.53 15.53 -7.86
CA GLY A 119 9.68 16.27 -7.38
C GLY A 119 10.95 15.43 -7.35
N SER A 120 12.08 16.12 -7.45
CA SER A 120 13.41 15.52 -7.38
C SER A 120 13.88 15.48 -5.94
N SER A 121 14.55 14.40 -5.54
CA SER A 121 15.12 14.27 -4.20
C SER A 121 15.98 15.47 -3.83
N GLY A 122 15.62 16.11 -2.71
CA GLY A 122 16.41 17.19 -2.11
C GLY A 122 15.94 18.63 -2.33
N ASN A 123 14.71 18.89 -2.81
CA ASN A 123 14.15 20.26 -2.86
C ASN A 123 12.75 20.36 -2.26
#